data_AF-A0A421K6D5-F1
#
_entry.id   AF-A0A421K6D5-F1
#
_cell.length_a   1.000
_cell.length_b   1.000
_cell.length_c   1.000
_cell.angle_alpha   90.00
_cell.angle_beta   90.00
_cell.angle_gamma   90.00
#
_symmetry.space_group_name_H-M   'P 1'
#
loop_
_entity.id
_entity.type
_entity.pdbx_description
1 polymer ?
#
loop_
_entity_poly.entity_id
_entity_poly.type
_entity_poly.pdbx_seq_one_letter_code
_entity_poly.pdbx_strand_id
1 'polypeptide(L)'
;MKYLKSIFIAFTFIVVSFPASADVNCRTDSFGTTRCSNGQTFRTDSFGTTRDNQGNSWRTDSFGTTRGSDGSSYRTDSFGTTRDNHGNSWRTDSFGTTRGSNGTNCRTDSFGTLRCW
;
A
#
# COMPACT_ATOMS: atom_id res chain seq x y z
N MET A 1 -16.11 -3.01 -9.00
CA MET A 1 -14.78 -3.52 -8.62
C MET A 1 -13.93 -2.31 -8.20
N LYS A 2 -13.46 -2.26 -6.95
CA LYS A 2 -12.64 -1.13 -6.44
C LYS A 2 -11.20 -1.62 -6.26
N TYR A 3 -10.25 -0.98 -6.92
CA TYR A 3 -8.84 -1.37 -6.87
C TYR A 3 -8.18 -0.89 -5.58
N LEU A 4 -7.71 -1.82 -4.74
CA LEU A 4 -6.91 -1.50 -3.56
C LEU A 4 -5.45 -1.32 -3.99
N LYS A 5 -4.93 -0.09 -3.99
CA LYS A 5 -3.52 0.21 -4.32
C LYS A 5 -2.61 -0.26 -3.18
N SER A 6 -2.12 -1.51 -3.23
CA SER A 6 -1.12 -2.01 -2.29
C SER A 6 0.27 -1.45 -2.59
N ILE A 7 0.92 -0.88 -1.56
CA ILE A 7 2.33 -0.50 -1.57
C ILE A 7 3.12 -1.62 -0.87
N PHE A 8 4.12 -2.21 -1.52
CA PHE A 8 5.03 -3.16 -0.88
C PHE A 8 6.48 -3.00 -1.34
N ILE A 9 7.39 -3.34 -0.43
CA ILE A 9 8.86 -3.21 -0.56
C ILE A 9 9.43 -4.54 -1.07
N ALA A 10 10.40 -4.49 -1.98
CA ALA A 10 10.86 -5.64 -2.77
C ALA A 10 11.99 -6.47 -2.15
N PHE A 11 12.05 -7.77 -2.46
CA PHE A 11 13.27 -8.60 -2.50
C PHE A 11 13.06 -9.89 -3.33
N THR A 12 14.12 -10.45 -3.92
CA THR A 12 14.03 -11.48 -5.00
C THR A 12 15.16 -12.54 -4.86
N PHE A 13 15.25 -13.68 -5.59
CA PHE A 13 14.49 -14.23 -6.73
C PHE A 13 14.67 -15.77 -6.83
N ILE A 14 13.62 -16.56 -7.12
CA ILE A 14 13.72 -17.97 -7.63
C ILE A 14 12.60 -18.21 -8.66
N VAL A 15 12.92 -18.89 -9.77
CA VAL A 15 12.03 -19.04 -10.94
C VAL A 15 11.23 -20.35 -10.92
N VAL A 16 9.90 -20.26 -10.85
CA VAL A 16 8.96 -21.33 -11.24
C VAL A 16 7.79 -20.68 -11.98
N SER A 17 7.41 -21.25 -13.13
CA SER A 17 6.38 -20.69 -14.01
C SER A 17 4.95 -20.90 -13.48
N PHE A 18 4.49 -19.96 -12.66
CA PHE A 18 3.09 -19.74 -12.31
C PHE A 18 2.51 -18.59 -13.16
N PRO A 19 1.18 -18.43 -13.31
CA PRO A 19 0.61 -17.29 -14.02
C PRO A 19 1.14 -16.00 -13.42
N ALA A 20 1.88 -15.23 -14.21
CA ALA A 20 2.70 -14.14 -13.73
C ALA A 20 1.83 -13.01 -13.15
N SER A 21 1.61 -13.04 -11.84
CA SER A 21 1.56 -11.81 -11.06
C SER A 21 2.86 -11.08 -11.35
N ALA A 22 2.80 -10.07 -12.23
CA ALA A 22 3.97 -9.32 -12.64
C ALA A 22 4.61 -8.72 -11.39
N ASP A 23 5.76 -9.25 -10.99
CA ASP A 23 6.45 -8.81 -9.78
C ASP A 23 6.83 -7.34 -9.98
N VAL A 24 6.17 -6.46 -9.21
CA VAL A 24 6.29 -5.02 -9.35
C VAL A 24 7.56 -4.58 -8.63
N ASN A 25 8.70 -4.91 -9.23
CA ASN A 25 10.00 -4.46 -8.74
C ASN A 25 10.08 -2.94 -8.86
N CYS A 26 10.24 -2.26 -7.73
CA CYS A 26 10.34 -0.81 -7.61
C CYS A 26 11.72 -0.40 -7.10
N ARG A 27 12.34 0.59 -7.74
CA ARG A 27 13.62 1.18 -7.32
C ARG A 27 13.50 2.69 -7.12
N THR A 28 13.95 3.18 -5.97
CA THR A 28 14.10 4.61 -5.68
C THR A 28 15.49 5.09 -6.08
N ASP A 29 15.57 6.26 -6.71
CA ASP A 29 16.84 6.94 -7.02
C ASP A 29 17.28 7.91 -5.92
N SER A 30 18.50 8.45 -6.05
CA SER A 30 19.07 9.44 -5.11
C SER A 30 18.31 10.76 -5.04
N PHE A 31 17.33 11.00 -5.93
CA PHE A 31 16.47 12.17 -5.95
C PHE A 31 15.06 11.88 -5.37
N GLY A 32 14.88 10.72 -4.74
CA GLY A 32 13.62 10.31 -4.11
C GLY A 32 12.52 9.93 -5.11
N THR A 33 12.87 9.63 -6.36
CA THR A 33 11.90 9.15 -7.37
C THR A 33 11.94 7.63 -7.44
N THR A 34 10.83 7.00 -7.07
CA THR A 34 10.61 5.56 -7.20
C THR A 34 10.04 5.25 -8.58
N ARG A 35 10.62 4.27 -9.29
CA ARG A 35 10.11 3.77 -10.57
C ARG A 35 9.92 2.26 -10.47
N CYS A 36 8.80 1.76 -10.99
CA CYS A 36 8.40 0.37 -10.90
C CYS A 36 8.32 -0.29 -12.29
N SER A 37 8.54 -1.60 -12.36
CA SER A 37 8.54 -2.40 -13.60
C SER A 37 7.22 -2.32 -14.39
N ASN A 38 6.10 -2.05 -13.72
CA ASN A 38 4.77 -1.83 -14.32
C ASN A 38 4.55 -0.40 -14.87
N GLY A 39 5.59 0.44 -14.95
CA GLY A 39 5.50 1.81 -15.43
C GLY A 39 4.92 2.83 -14.43
N GLN A 40 4.59 2.42 -13.20
CA GLN A 40 4.27 3.35 -12.12
C GLN A 40 5.52 4.11 -11.68
N THR A 41 5.39 5.41 -11.44
CA THR A 41 6.46 6.22 -10.83
C THR A 41 5.89 7.09 -9.72
N PHE A 42 6.58 7.13 -8.59
CA PHE A 42 6.20 7.94 -7.42
C PHE A 42 7.32 8.90 -7.04
N ARG A 43 6.96 10.11 -6.60
CA ARG A 43 7.93 11.06 -6.03
C ARG A 43 7.32 11.82 -4.87
N THR A 44 8.05 11.92 -3.76
CA THR A 44 7.69 12.73 -2.60
C THR A 44 8.43 14.08 -2.66
N ASP A 45 7.70 15.18 -2.45
CA ASP A 45 8.29 16.52 -2.36
C ASP A 45 8.73 16.89 -0.92
N SER A 46 9.44 18.00 -0.78
CA SER A 46 9.92 18.52 0.50
C SER A 46 8.82 18.90 1.50
N PHE A 47 7.55 18.95 1.07
CA PHE A 47 6.39 19.22 1.93
C PHE A 47 5.66 17.93 2.35
N GLY A 48 6.21 16.76 1.99
CA GLY A 48 5.68 15.44 2.31
C GLY A 48 4.54 15.00 1.39
N THR A 49 4.37 15.61 0.21
CA THR A 49 3.34 15.19 -0.75
C THR A 49 3.94 14.19 -1.74
N THR A 50 3.42 12.97 -1.75
CA THR A 50 3.76 11.96 -2.76
C THR A 50 2.82 12.07 -3.95
N ARG A 51 3.33 12.01 -5.19
CA ARG A 51 2.53 11.99 -6.43
C ARG A 51 2.87 10.78 -7.29
N ASP A 52 1.88 10.23 -8.00
CA ASP A 52 2.08 9.22 -9.05
C ASP A 52 2.06 9.85 -10.47
N ASN A 53 2.44 9.08 -11.50
CA ASN A 53 2.39 9.51 -12.90
C ASN A 53 1.00 9.46 -13.55
N GLN A 54 -0.06 9.19 -12.78
CA GLN A 54 -1.46 9.31 -13.20
C GLN A 54 -2.12 10.56 -12.62
N GLY A 55 -1.35 11.44 -11.97
CA GLY A 55 -1.84 12.69 -11.38
C GLY A 55 -2.47 12.53 -10.00
N ASN A 56 -2.43 11.34 -9.39
CA ASN A 56 -2.85 11.17 -8.01
C ASN A 56 -1.79 11.73 -7.07
N SER A 57 -2.22 12.22 -5.92
CA SER A 57 -1.33 12.69 -4.85
C SER A 57 -1.86 12.29 -3.49
N TRP A 58 -0.94 12.09 -2.54
CA TRP A 58 -1.24 11.76 -1.16
C TRP A 58 -0.34 12.56 -0.21
N ARG A 59 -0.92 13.00 0.91
CA ARG A 59 -0.19 13.68 1.97
C ARG A 59 -0.72 13.30 3.34
N THR A 60 0.17 13.03 4.28
CA THR A 60 -0.15 12.77 5.69
C THR A 60 -0.04 14.07 6.49
N ASP A 61 -1.04 14.38 7.32
CA ASP A 61 -1.00 15.53 8.23
C ASP A 61 -0.35 15.19 9.58
N SER A 62 -0.12 16.23 10.40
CA SER A 62 0.46 16.10 11.75
C SER A 62 -0.37 15.27 12.74
N PHE A 63 -1.61 14.91 12.39
CA PHE A 63 -2.50 14.06 13.19
C PHE A 63 -2.56 12.61 12.68
N GLY A 64 -1.70 12.26 11.70
CA GLY A 64 -1.59 10.94 11.11
C GLY A 64 -2.68 10.64 10.06
N THR A 65 -3.40 11.64 9.55
CA THR A 65 -4.43 11.44 8.52
C THR A 65 -3.81 11.61 7.14
N THR A 66 -3.79 10.54 6.35
CA THR A 66 -3.42 10.58 4.93
C THR A 66 -4.64 10.94 4.10
N ARG A 67 -4.53 11.94 3.20
CA ARG A 67 -5.57 12.29 2.23
C ARG A 67 -5.06 12.11 0.81
N GLY A 68 -5.87 11.49 -0.05
CA GLY A 68 -5.65 11.35 -1.49
C GLY A 68 -6.40 12.43 -2.29
N SER A 69 -5.88 12.80 -3.45
CA SER A 69 -6.55 13.72 -4.39
C SER A 69 -7.80 13.12 -5.06
N ASP A 70 -7.99 11.81 -4.96
CA ASP A 70 -9.21 11.08 -5.33
C ASP A 70 -10.34 11.23 -4.29
N GLY A 71 -10.10 12.01 -3.22
CA GLY A 71 -11.03 12.16 -2.10
C GLY A 71 -10.98 11.02 -1.09
N SER A 72 -10.08 10.04 -1.25
CA SER A 72 -9.85 9.03 -0.22
C SER A 72 -9.15 9.64 1.00
N SER A 73 -9.40 9.10 2.19
CA SER A 73 -8.55 9.40 3.35
C SER A 73 -8.47 8.20 4.29
N TYR A 74 -7.32 8.06 4.93
CA TYR A 74 -6.99 6.95 5.82
C TYR A 74 -6.35 7.49 7.10
N ARG A 75 -6.71 6.90 8.25
CA ARG A 75 -6.06 7.20 9.53
C ARG A 75 -5.94 5.94 10.39
N THR A 76 -4.76 5.72 10.94
CA THR A 76 -4.51 4.68 11.94
C THR A 76 -4.61 5.27 13.35
N ASP A 77 -5.35 4.62 14.23
CA ASP A 77 -5.46 5.01 15.64
C ASP A 77 -4.35 4.40 16.52
N SER A 78 -4.27 4.84 17.78
CA SER A 78 -3.30 4.35 18.77
C SER A 78 -3.42 2.86 19.11
N PHE A 79 -4.51 2.19 18.69
CA PHE A 79 -4.73 0.76 18.88
C PHE A 79 -4.40 -0.07 17.62
N GLY A 80 -3.85 0.58 16.58
CA GLY A 80 -3.45 -0.03 15.32
C GLY A 80 -4.62 -0.27 14.35
N THR A 81 -5.78 0.37 14.56
CA THR A 81 -6.91 0.26 13.63
C THR A 81 -6.84 1.36 12.58
N THR A 82 -6.68 0.98 11.32
CA THR A 82 -6.78 1.90 10.18
C THR A 82 -8.22 2.01 9.73
N ARG A 83 -8.74 3.23 9.54
CA ARG A 83 -10.07 3.49 8.98
C ARG A 83 -9.98 4.32 7.71
N ASP A 84 -10.91 4.10 6.78
CA ASP A 84 -11.12 4.98 5.62
C ASP A 84 -12.35 5.90 5.79
N ASN A 85 -12.55 6.82 4.86
CA ASN A 85 -13.74 7.68 4.79
C ASN A 85 -14.99 7.02 4.19
N HIS A 86 -14.95 5.73 3.88
CA HIS A 86 -16.11 4.95 3.41
C HIS A 86 -16.71 4.08 4.53
N GLY A 87 -16.21 4.19 5.77
CA GLY A 87 -16.66 3.40 6.92
C GLY A 87 -15.99 2.03 7.03
N ASN A 88 -14.99 1.74 6.20
CA ASN A 88 -14.21 0.52 6.34
C ASN A 88 -13.13 0.70 7.42
N SER A 89 -12.78 -0.40 8.08
CA SER A 89 -11.72 -0.45 9.07
C SER A 89 -10.92 -1.75 8.92
N TRP A 90 -9.61 -1.68 9.17
CA TRP A 90 -8.71 -2.81 9.14
C TRP A 90 -7.81 -2.81 10.37
N ARG A 91 -7.56 -4.01 10.93
CA ARG A 91 -6.62 -4.20 12.03
C ARG A 91 -5.88 -5.52 11.88
N THR A 92 -4.56 -5.49 12.06
CA THR A 92 -3.71 -6.68 12.12
C THR A 92 -3.63 -7.20 13.55
N ASP A 93 -3.79 -8.51 13.73
CA ASP A 93 -3.59 -9.16 15.03
C ASP A 93 -2.14 -9.64 15.26
N SER A 94 -1.88 -10.14 16.47
CA SER A 94 -0.56 -10.66 16.88
C SER A 94 -0.08 -11.87 16.07
N PHE A 95 -0.94 -12.49 15.26
CA PHE A 95 -0.60 -13.63 14.39
C PHE A 95 -0.36 -13.19 12.93
N GLY A 96 -0.35 -11.88 12.66
CA GLY A 96 -0.15 -11.30 11.34
C GLY A 96 -1.39 -11.32 10.45
N THR A 97 -2.58 -11.56 11.01
CA THR A 97 -3.83 -11.56 10.24
C THR A 97 -4.50 -10.20 10.31
N THR A 98 -4.58 -9.51 9.17
CA THR A 98 -5.34 -8.28 8.98
C THR A 98 -6.78 -8.61 8.66
N ARG A 99 -7.72 -8.15 9.50
CA ARG A 99 -9.17 -8.29 9.26
C ARG A 99 -9.78 -6.94 8.89
N GLY A 100 -10.57 -6.92 7.82
CA GLY A 100 -11.34 -5.77 7.36
C GLY A 100 -12.82 -5.87 7.69
N SER A 101 -13.45 -4.77 8.09
CA SER A 101 -14.90 -4.71 8.31
C SER A 101 -15.73 -4.88 7.04
N ASN A 102 -15.09 -4.79 5.87
CA ASN A 102 -15.65 -5.12 4.56
C ASN A 102 -15.63 -6.63 4.25
N GLY A 103 -15.23 -7.49 5.20
CA GLY A 103 -15.13 -8.94 5.04
C GLY A 103 -13.77 -9.43 4.52
N THR A 104 -12.90 -8.55 4.02
CA THR A 104 -11.57 -8.94 3.54
C THR A 104 -10.66 -9.34 4.70
N ASN A 105 -10.09 -10.53 4.65
CA ASN A 105 -9.03 -10.98 5.55
C ASN A 105 -7.75 -11.18 4.74
N CYS A 106 -6.61 -10.78 5.30
CA CYS A 106 -5.31 -10.97 4.67
C CYS A 106 -4.28 -11.43 5.69
N ARG A 107 -3.41 -12.36 5.33
CA ARG A 107 -2.31 -12.83 6.16
C ARG A 107 -1.06 -13.06 5.32
N THR A 108 0.09 -12.61 5.82
CA THR A 108 1.40 -12.97 5.29
C THR A 108 1.87 -14.26 5.96
N ASP A 109 2.26 -15.28 5.18
CA ASP A 109 2.85 -16.50 5.73
C ASP A 109 4.34 -16.35 6.07
N SER A 110 4.93 -17.38 6.67
CA SER A 110 6.35 -17.40 7.10
C SER A 110 7.35 -17.25 5.95
N PHE A 111 6.91 -17.39 4.70
CA PHE A 111 7.74 -17.22 3.50
C PHE A 111 7.54 -15.83 2.85
N GLY A 112 6.76 -14.95 3.49
CA GLY A 112 6.46 -13.61 2.97
C GLY A 112 5.29 -13.56 1.98
N THR A 113 4.58 -14.69 1.74
CA THR A 113 3.47 -14.71 0.78
C THR A 113 2.22 -14.10 1.40
N LEU A 114 1.73 -12.99 0.83
CA LEU A 114 0.44 -12.42 1.21
C LEU A 114 -0.70 -13.21 0.57
N ARG A 115 -1.62 -13.74 1.39
CA ARG A 115 -2.89 -14.35 0.96
C ARG A 115 -4.05 -13.54 1.51
N CYS A 116 -5.07 -13.30 0.69
CA CYS A 116 -6.32 -12.65 1.11
C CYS A 116 -7.54 -13.50 0.72
N TRP A 117 -8.59 -13.45 1.54
CA TRP A 117 -9.86 -14.18 1.39
C TRP A 117 -11.04 -13.42 2.01
#